data_AF-A0A516R112-F1
#
_entry.id   AF-A0A516R112-F1
#
_cell.length_a   1.000
_cell.length_b   1.000
_cell.length_c   1.000
_cell.angle_alpha   90.00
_cell.angle_beta   90.00
_cell.angle_gamma   90.00
#
_symmetry.space_group_name_H-M   'P 1'
#
loop_
_entity.id
_entity.type
_entity.pdbx_description
1 polymer ?
#
loop_
_entity_poly.entity_id
_entity_poly.type
_entity_poly.pdbx_seq_one_letter_code
_entity_poly.pdbx_strand_id
1 'polypeptide(L)'
;MRANLLSAWLAPSHSAPEQDSEAIRLTALAPASPHAPATVSLHLGQDLLVGQVDFRLCRPCRTGRVQRIWINETWQRQGLGRQALHTALAQAPDYRWTTTMQSRQGRAFFRAMATETGAELSSRTPPCPHLMSRCGRLWRRMCRAWRRA
;
A
#
# COMPACT_ATOMS: atom_id res chain seq x y z
N MET A 1 -30.57 64.42 24.49
CA MET A 1 -29.22 63.80 24.57
C MET A 1 -29.22 62.50 23.79
N ARG A 2 -28.45 62.47 22.69
CA ARG A 2 -27.75 61.37 22.00
C ARG A 2 -28.37 59.95 21.94
N ALA A 3 -28.79 59.60 20.72
CA ALA A 3 -28.64 58.35 19.96
C ALA A 3 -28.21 57.04 20.67
N ASN A 4 -28.86 55.92 20.33
CA ASN A 4 -28.20 54.96 19.42
C ASN A 4 -29.15 53.91 18.79
N LEU A 5 -28.94 53.69 17.49
CA LEU A 5 -29.40 52.54 16.70
C LEU A 5 -28.72 51.26 17.22
N LEU A 6 -29.35 50.08 17.04
CA LEU A 6 -28.66 48.85 16.64
C LEU A 6 -29.66 47.71 16.33
N SER A 7 -29.66 47.33 15.05
CA SER A 7 -30.17 46.09 14.49
C SER A 7 -29.49 44.86 15.09
N ALA A 8 -30.20 43.73 15.21
CA ALA A 8 -29.62 42.38 15.38
C ALA A 8 -30.65 41.35 14.89
N TRP A 9 -30.89 41.29 13.57
CA TRP A 9 -30.28 40.30 12.67
C TRP A 9 -30.80 38.87 12.90
N LEU A 10 -31.53 38.38 11.90
CA LEU A 10 -31.63 36.95 11.58
C LEU A 10 -30.21 36.37 11.58
N ALA A 11 -29.98 35.37 12.41
CA ALA A 11 -28.80 34.54 12.33
C ALA A 11 -29.19 33.07 12.56
N PRO A 12 -28.49 32.17 11.87
CA PRO A 12 -29.11 31.04 11.19
C PRO A 12 -28.98 29.76 12.03
N SER A 13 -29.79 28.77 11.69
CA SER A 13 -29.46 27.36 11.94
C SER A 13 -28.11 27.06 11.28
N HIS A 14 -27.03 27.21 12.04
CA HIS A 14 -25.72 26.67 11.71
C HIS A 14 -25.81 25.16 11.94
N SER A 15 -26.37 24.44 10.97
CA SER A 15 -26.01 23.04 10.79
C SER A 15 -24.51 23.07 10.47
N ALA A 16 -23.69 22.66 11.44
CA ALA A 16 -22.27 22.48 11.25
C ALA A 16 -22.09 21.61 9.98
N PRO A 17 -21.34 22.06 8.95
CA PRO A 17 -21.02 21.18 7.86
C PRO A 17 -20.18 20.03 8.43
N GLU A 18 -20.65 18.82 8.17
CA GLU A 18 -20.02 17.53 8.41
C GLU A 18 -18.61 17.51 7.81
N GLN A 19 -17.62 18.00 8.56
CA GLN A 19 -16.20 18.08 8.15
C GLN A 19 -15.48 16.73 8.10
N ASP A 20 -16.20 15.60 8.18
CA ASP A 20 -15.63 14.24 8.24
C ASP A 20 -15.47 13.57 6.86
N SER A 21 -15.80 14.28 5.77
CA SER A 21 -15.93 13.69 4.43
C SER A 21 -14.62 13.59 3.62
N GLU A 22 -13.51 14.18 4.08
CA GLU A 22 -12.24 14.22 3.32
C GLU A 22 -11.06 13.58 4.07
N ALA A 23 -11.32 12.71 5.04
CA ALA A 23 -10.28 11.90 5.65
C ALA A 23 -9.92 10.71 4.75
N ILE A 24 -8.62 10.46 4.55
CA ILE A 24 -8.15 9.23 3.89
C ILE A 24 -8.09 8.12 4.92
N ARG A 25 -8.91 7.09 4.73
CA ARG A 25 -8.95 5.88 5.54
C ARG A 25 -8.11 4.78 4.91
N LEU A 26 -7.29 4.11 5.71
CA LEU A 26 -6.60 2.89 5.30
C LEU A 26 -7.34 1.66 5.81
N THR A 27 -7.62 0.73 4.90
CA THR A 27 -8.22 -0.57 5.22
C THR A 27 -7.25 -1.67 4.85
N ALA A 28 -6.83 -2.45 5.84
CA ALA A 28 -5.93 -3.58 5.65
C ALA A 28 -6.73 -4.88 5.71
N LEU A 29 -6.78 -5.61 4.59
CA LEU A 29 -7.37 -6.95 4.54
C LEU A 29 -6.26 -7.99 4.76
N ALA A 30 -6.34 -8.66 5.91
CA ALA A 30 -5.44 -9.77 6.22
C ALA A 30 -5.67 -10.94 5.25
N PRO A 31 -4.62 -11.70 4.89
CA PRO A 31 -4.77 -12.84 3.99
C PRO A 31 -5.64 -13.94 4.63
N ALA A 32 -6.72 -14.31 3.95
CA ALA A 32 -7.66 -15.35 4.40
C ALA A 32 -7.03 -16.76 4.48
N SER A 33 -5.94 -17.01 3.75
CA SER A 33 -5.23 -18.30 3.79
C SER A 33 -3.71 -18.12 3.60
N PRO A 34 -2.90 -19.13 3.96
CA PRO A 34 -1.49 -19.15 3.60
C PRO A 34 -1.36 -19.00 2.08
N HIS A 35 -0.62 -17.99 1.63
CA HIS A 35 -0.44 -17.61 0.22
C HIS A 35 -1.62 -16.87 -0.45
N ALA A 36 -2.70 -16.57 0.27
CA ALA A 36 -3.75 -15.71 -0.25
C ALA A 36 -3.19 -14.32 -0.60
N PRO A 37 -3.71 -13.68 -1.66
CA PRO A 37 -3.57 -12.24 -1.85
C PRO A 37 -4.03 -11.51 -0.60
N ALA A 38 -3.26 -10.51 -0.21
CA ALA A 38 -3.62 -9.55 0.82
C ALA A 38 -3.45 -8.15 0.25
N THR A 39 -4.26 -7.22 0.77
CA THR A 39 -4.37 -5.89 0.20
C THR A 39 -4.49 -4.85 1.30
N VAL A 40 -3.78 -3.74 1.14
CA VAL A 40 -4.04 -2.50 1.87
C VAL A 40 -4.64 -1.52 0.88
N SER A 41 -5.86 -1.06 1.13
CA SER A 41 -6.58 -0.09 0.29
C SER A 41 -6.66 1.25 1.01
N LEU A 42 -6.51 2.34 0.26
CA LEU A 42 -6.74 3.69 0.73
C LEU A 42 -8.03 4.22 0.13
N HIS A 43 -8.97 4.64 0.96
CA HIS A 43 -10.25 5.21 0.54
C HIS A 43 -10.35 6.67 1.02
N LEU A 44 -10.85 7.54 0.16
CA LEU A 44 -11.27 8.89 0.54
C LEU A 44 -12.77 8.88 0.82
N GLY A 45 -13.16 9.50 1.94
CA GLY A 45 -14.55 9.50 2.37
C GLY A 45 -15.06 8.07 2.60
N GLN A 46 -16.25 7.76 2.07
CA GLN A 46 -16.91 6.49 2.32
C GLN A 46 -16.35 5.32 1.51
N ASP A 47 -16.05 5.49 0.21
CA ASP A 47 -15.64 4.36 -0.66
C ASP A 47 -14.73 4.72 -1.84
N LEU A 48 -14.29 5.97 -2.00
CA LEU A 48 -13.48 6.32 -3.17
C LEU A 48 -12.05 5.77 -3.05
N LEU A 49 -11.75 4.68 -3.76
CA LEU A 49 -10.43 4.07 -3.77
C LEU A 49 -9.38 4.99 -4.43
N VAL A 50 -8.51 5.57 -3.60
CA VAL A 50 -7.44 6.49 -4.04
C VAL A 50 -6.07 5.82 -4.14
N GLY A 51 -5.94 4.58 -3.66
CA GLY A 51 -4.72 3.81 -3.83
C GLY A 51 -4.80 2.42 -3.21
N GLN A 52 -3.80 1.59 -3.52
CA GLN A 52 -3.77 0.21 -3.05
C GLN A 52 -2.36 -0.37 -3.08
N VAL A 53 -2.10 -1.28 -2.15
CA VAL A 53 -0.92 -2.16 -2.11
C VAL A 53 -1.39 -3.60 -2.11
N ASP A 54 -1.00 -4.36 -3.12
CA ASP A 54 -1.22 -5.81 -3.17
C ASP A 54 0.05 -6.54 -2.79
N PHE A 55 -0.08 -7.55 -1.96
CA PHE A 55 1.03 -8.38 -1.52
C PHE A 55 0.58 -9.81 -1.25
N ARG A 56 1.57 -10.69 -1.08
CA ARG A 56 1.36 -12.07 -0.66
C ARG A 56 2.33 -12.46 0.42
N LEU A 57 1.87 -13.28 1.36
CA LEU A 57 2.67 -13.83 2.44
C LEU A 57 2.84 -15.34 2.27
N CYS A 58 4.05 -15.82 2.56
CA CYS A 58 4.36 -17.23 2.67
C CYS A 58 4.74 -17.52 4.12
N ARG A 59 3.80 -18.10 4.87
CA ARG A 59 4.05 -18.48 6.26
C ARG A 59 5.17 -19.51 6.40
N PRO A 60 5.24 -20.59 5.58
CA PRO A 60 6.31 -21.59 5.70
C PRO A 60 7.73 -21.04 5.50
N CYS A 61 7.91 -20.09 4.58
CA CYS A 61 9.23 -19.51 4.30
C CYS A 61 9.49 -18.18 5.03
N ARG A 62 8.52 -17.66 5.79
CA ARG A 62 8.54 -16.31 6.39
C ARG A 62 8.96 -15.22 5.38
N THR A 63 8.36 -15.23 4.20
CA THR A 63 8.64 -14.23 3.15
C THR A 63 7.39 -13.49 2.73
N GLY A 64 7.49 -12.17 2.56
CA GLY A 64 6.47 -11.31 1.97
C GLY A 64 6.87 -10.87 0.57
N ARG A 65 5.89 -10.69 -0.32
CA ARG A 65 6.13 -10.12 -1.65
C ARG A 65 5.09 -9.08 -2.00
N VAL A 66 5.53 -7.84 -2.19
CA VAL A 66 4.70 -6.78 -2.76
C VAL A 66 4.57 -7.02 -4.26
N GLN A 67 3.33 -7.12 -4.73
CA GLN A 67 2.99 -7.42 -6.12
C GLN A 67 2.72 -6.16 -6.93
N ARG A 68 2.04 -5.19 -6.31
CA ARG A 68 1.64 -3.94 -6.96
C ARG A 68 1.42 -2.87 -5.90
N ILE A 69 1.82 -1.66 -6.22
CA ILE A 69 1.44 -0.46 -5.47
C ILE A 69 1.04 0.60 -6.49
N TRP A 70 -0.06 1.29 -6.23
CA TRP A 70 -0.48 2.45 -7.00
C TRP A 70 -1.21 3.42 -6.09
N ILE A 71 -1.04 4.71 -6.40
CA ILE A 71 -1.75 5.82 -5.77
C ILE A 71 -2.23 6.69 -6.93
N ASN A 72 -3.49 7.10 -6.88
CA ASN A 72 -4.07 8.03 -7.85
C ASN A 72 -3.20 9.29 -7.93
N GLU A 73 -2.94 9.77 -9.15
CA GLU A 73 -1.99 10.86 -9.43
C GLU A 73 -2.27 12.12 -8.62
N THR A 74 -3.54 12.49 -8.44
CA THR A 74 -3.98 13.64 -7.61
C THR A 74 -3.50 13.54 -6.16
N TRP A 75 -3.32 12.32 -5.67
CA TRP A 75 -2.99 12.00 -4.28
C TRP A 75 -1.52 11.54 -4.11
N GLN A 76 -0.73 11.55 -5.18
CA GLN A 76 0.69 11.20 -5.10
C GLN A 76 1.48 12.27 -4.33
N ARG A 77 2.67 11.86 -3.86
CA ARG A 77 3.63 12.73 -3.14
C ARG A 77 3.16 13.27 -1.78
N GLN A 78 2.03 12.80 -1.26
CA GLN A 78 1.52 13.14 0.07
C GLN A 78 1.88 12.08 1.15
N GLY A 79 2.78 11.15 0.84
CA GLY A 79 3.19 10.08 1.78
C GLY A 79 2.25 8.87 1.85
N LEU A 80 1.14 8.86 1.11
CA LEU A 80 0.16 7.77 1.12
C LEU A 80 0.74 6.41 0.75
N GLY A 81 1.58 6.35 -0.30
CA GLY A 81 2.25 5.10 -0.69
C GLY A 81 3.18 4.58 0.39
N ARG A 82 3.86 5.48 1.13
CA ARG A 82 4.69 5.14 2.28
C ARG A 82 3.85 4.56 3.42
N GLN A 83 2.75 5.22 3.78
CA GLN A 83 1.87 4.76 4.86
C GLN A 83 1.23 3.40 4.54
N ALA A 84 0.74 3.21 3.31
CA ALA A 84 0.16 1.96 2.88
C ALA A 84 1.19 0.82 2.85
N LEU A 85 2.43 1.10 2.43
CA LEU A 85 3.49 0.10 2.46
C LEU A 85 3.88 -0.26 3.90
N HIS A 86 4.04 0.70 4.81
CA HIS A 86 4.25 0.42 6.23
C HIS A 86 3.15 -0.47 6.81
N THR A 87 1.89 -0.15 6.50
CA THR A 87 0.75 -0.96 6.93
C THR A 87 0.83 -2.39 6.41
N ALA A 88 1.27 -2.60 5.17
CA ALA A 88 1.47 -3.93 4.61
C ALA A 88 2.62 -4.67 5.30
N LEU A 89 3.76 -4.01 5.54
CA LEU A 89 4.92 -4.61 6.21
C LEU A 89 4.62 -4.98 7.66
N ALA A 90 3.84 -4.16 8.36
CA ALA A 90 3.42 -4.40 9.74
C ALA A 90 2.57 -5.67 9.92
N GLN A 91 1.94 -6.19 8.86
CA GLN A 91 1.24 -7.47 8.93
C GLN A 91 2.17 -8.67 9.07
N ALA A 92 3.46 -8.50 8.76
CA ALA A 92 4.47 -9.55 8.90
C ALA A 92 5.86 -8.91 9.13
N PRO A 93 6.12 -8.37 10.34
CA PRO A 93 7.34 -7.62 10.63
C PRO A 93 8.60 -8.51 10.54
N ASP A 94 8.49 -9.78 10.91
CA ASP A 94 9.62 -10.72 10.92
C ASP A 94 9.88 -11.39 9.55
N TYR A 95 9.22 -10.91 8.49
CA TYR A 95 9.31 -11.55 7.18
C TYR A 95 10.35 -10.88 6.31
N ARG A 96 11.02 -11.68 5.47
CA ARG A 96 11.84 -11.12 4.40
C ARG A 96 10.95 -10.61 3.27
N TRP A 97 10.96 -9.30 3.03
CA TRP A 97 10.13 -8.66 2.02
C TRP A 97 10.87 -8.42 0.70
N THR A 98 10.24 -8.83 -0.39
CA THR A 98 10.71 -8.60 -1.77
C THR A 98 9.61 -7.96 -2.60
N THR A 99 9.96 -7.53 -3.81
CA THR A 99 9.00 -6.88 -4.72
C THR A 99 8.97 -7.58 -6.08
N THR A 100 7.92 -7.34 -6.85
CA THR A 100 7.88 -7.68 -8.30
C THR A 100 8.69 -6.67 -9.10
N MET A 101 8.86 -6.92 -10.40
CA MET A 101 9.57 -6.00 -11.30
C MET A 101 8.89 -4.62 -11.31
N GLN A 102 9.68 -3.56 -11.26
CA GLN A 102 9.20 -2.21 -10.98
C GLN A 102 9.50 -1.25 -12.14
N SER A 103 8.60 -0.29 -12.36
CA SER A 103 8.87 0.89 -13.18
C SER A 103 10.06 1.68 -12.61
N ARG A 104 10.62 2.60 -13.40
CA ARG A 104 11.74 3.45 -12.93
C ARG A 104 11.36 4.26 -11.68
N GLN A 105 10.17 4.83 -11.66
CA GLN A 105 9.62 5.55 -10.51
C GLN A 105 9.44 4.62 -9.30
N GLY A 106 8.90 3.42 -9.53
CA GLY A 106 8.78 2.40 -8.49
C GLY A 106 10.13 2.06 -7.86
N ARG A 107 11.19 1.86 -8.64
CA ARG A 107 12.53 1.58 -8.11
C ARG A 107 13.04 2.66 -7.16
N ALA A 108 12.81 3.94 -7.48
CA ALA A 108 13.22 5.04 -6.60
C ALA A 108 12.43 5.02 -5.28
N PHE A 109 11.11 4.83 -5.36
CA PHE A 109 10.24 4.69 -4.19
C PHE A 109 10.66 3.53 -3.29
N PHE A 110 10.81 2.32 -3.84
CA PHE A 110 11.15 1.15 -3.05
C PHE A 110 12.59 1.19 -2.50
N ARG A 111 13.52 1.86 -3.19
CA ARG A 111 14.86 2.13 -2.63
C ARG A 111 14.77 3.03 -1.40
N ALA A 112 13.97 4.10 -1.45
CA ALA A 112 13.77 4.98 -0.30
C ALA A 112 13.13 4.21 0.87
N MET A 113 12.10 3.41 0.59
CA MET A 113 11.46 2.58 1.60
C MET A 113 12.37 1.50 2.17
N ALA A 114 13.27 0.92 1.38
CA ALA A 114 14.26 -0.06 1.84
C ALA A 114 15.22 0.57 2.85
N THR A 115 15.72 1.78 2.56
CA THR A 115 16.54 2.56 3.49
C THR A 115 15.78 2.86 4.78
N GLU A 116 14.51 3.21 4.68
CA GLU A 116 13.69 3.60 5.85
C GLU A 116 13.31 2.40 6.73
N THR A 117 12.92 1.28 6.13
CA THR A 117 12.37 0.12 6.85
C THR A 117 13.39 -0.95 7.17
N GLY A 118 14.59 -0.88 6.57
CA GLY A 118 15.59 -1.96 6.60
C GLY A 118 15.18 -3.21 5.79
N ALA A 119 13.99 -3.23 5.19
CA ALA A 119 13.55 -4.33 4.35
C ALA A 119 14.27 -4.30 2.99
N GLU A 120 14.57 -5.47 2.43
CA GLU A 120 15.32 -5.56 1.18
C GLU A 120 14.58 -4.92 -0.01
N LEU A 121 13.25 -5.10 -0.09
CA LEU A 121 12.32 -4.56 -1.09
C LEU A 121 12.83 -4.59 -2.56
N SER A 122 13.74 -5.52 -2.84
CA SER A 122 14.39 -5.69 -4.13
C SER A 122 13.61 -6.64 -5.02
N SER A 123 13.58 -6.34 -6.31
CA SER A 123 13.04 -7.23 -7.33
C SER A 123 14.07 -8.25 -7.84
N ARG A 124 15.34 -8.14 -7.42
CA ARG A 124 16.43 -9.03 -7.84
C ARG A 124 16.41 -10.37 -7.11
N THR A 125 15.87 -10.39 -5.89
CA THR A 125 15.76 -11.63 -5.13
C THR A 125 14.59 -12.45 -5.65
N PRO A 126 14.84 -13.71 -6.07
CA PRO A 126 13.77 -14.57 -6.55
C PRO A 126 12.79 -14.88 -5.40
N PRO A 127 11.47 -14.91 -5.66
CA PRO A 127 10.49 -15.28 -4.64
C PRO A 127 10.70 -16.72 -4.18
N CYS A 128 10.22 -17.06 -3.00
CA CYS A 128 10.16 -18.47 -2.59
C CYS A 128 9.25 -19.27 -3.56
N PRO A 129 9.46 -20.59 -3.72
CA PRO A 129 8.68 -21.42 -4.64
C PRO A 129 7.17 -21.36 -4.41
N HIS A 130 6.74 -21.13 -3.16
CA HIS A 130 5.34 -21.02 -2.78
C HIS A 130 4.67 -19.74 -3.27
N LEU A 131 5.42 -18.63 -3.37
CA LEU A 131 4.92 -17.36 -3.93
C LEU A 131 5.10 -17.26 -5.44
N MET A 132 5.68 -18.27 -6.09
CA MET A 132 5.66 -18.38 -7.54
C MET A 132 4.30 -18.90 -8.01
N SER A 133 3.67 -18.16 -8.92
CA SER A 133 2.61 -18.69 -9.78
C SER A 133 3.11 -19.92 -10.57
N ARG A 134 2.20 -20.77 -11.09
CA ARG A 134 2.55 -21.98 -11.88
C ARG A 134 3.61 -21.71 -12.96
N CYS A 135 3.52 -20.56 -13.63
CA CYS A 135 4.48 -20.14 -14.66
C CYS A 135 5.89 -19.89 -14.11
N GLY A 136 6.03 -19.35 -12.89
CA GLY A 136 7.32 -19.16 -12.23
C GLY A 136 8.02 -20.48 -11.85
N ARG A 137 7.25 -21.53 -11.53
CA ARG A 137 7.81 -22.87 -11.24
C ARG A 137 8.44 -23.50 -12.49
N LEU A 138 7.80 -23.35 -13.65
CA LEU A 138 8.31 -23.85 -14.93
C LEU A 138 9.56 -23.07 -15.36
N TRP A 139 9.56 -21.74 -15.24
CA TRP A 139 10.75 -20.92 -15.49
C TRP A 139 11.96 -21.35 -14.65
N ARG A 140 11.76 -21.65 -13.35
CA ARG A 140 12.85 -22.13 -12.48
C ARG A 140 13.41 -23.49 -12.90
N ARG A 141 12.58 -24.40 -13.45
CA ARG A 141 13.05 -25.68 -14.01
C ARG A 141 13.93 -25.44 -15.24
N MET A 142 13.49 -24.55 -16.14
CA MET A 142 14.27 -24.19 -17.34
C MET A 142 15.59 -23.50 -16.99
N CYS A 143 15.61 -22.52 -16.08
CA CYS A 143 16.86 -21.85 -15.67
C CYS A 143 17.81 -22.72 -14.83
N ARG A 144 17.35 -23.86 -14.29
CA ARG A 144 18.24 -24.85 -13.65
C ARG A 144 18.81 -25.81 -14.68
N ALA A 145 18.04 -26.18 -15.71
CA ALA A 145 18.52 -27.00 -16.82
C ALA A 145 19.64 -26.28 -17.60
N TRP A 146 19.47 -24.98 -17.83
CA TRP A 146 20.46 -24.14 -18.54
C TRP A 146 21.75 -23.83 -17.77
N ARG A 147 21.82 -24.12 -16.46
CA ARG A 147 23.03 -23.91 -15.65
C ARG A 147 23.88 -25.18 -15.49
N ARG A 148 23.46 -26.30 -16.08
CA ARG A 148 24.21 -27.57 -16.09
C ARG A 148 24.62 -28.03 -17.49
N ALA A 149 24.35 -27.21 -18.51
CA ALA A 149 24.86 -27.35 -19.87
C ALA A 149 25.97 -26.32 -20.06
#